data_AF-A0AAD6HTR5-F1
#
_entry.id   AF-A0AAD6HTR5-F1
#
_cell.length_a   1.000
_cell.length_b   1.000
_cell.length_c   1.000
_cell.angle_alpha   90.00
_cell.angle_beta   90.00
_cell.angle_gamma   90.00
#
_symmetry.space_group_name_H-M   'P 1'
#
loop_
_entity.id
_entity.type
_entity.pdbx_description
1 polymer ?
#
loop_
_entity_poly.entity_id
_entity_poly.type
_entity_poly.pdbx_seq_one_letter_code
_entity_poly.pdbx_strand_id
1 'polypeptide(L)'
;MVPAGVALLSPVPDLAGAFASFERNAHCDIYPLLIEKLPYLEKRFPTDHIWPTKPPRAKFYCEAGMLAHPLVSTALAEDWSGSCPIWIGMGQEQAQDCSRMVIQEAHRAGVSSKQILEKWMQAIVQFGKGLGEQPPSSACFVRARELKEEALDLDNLIDLSLEEVRKMT
;
A
#
# COMPACT_ATOMS: atom_id res chain seq x y z
N MET A 1 11.82 -21.84 -0.24
CA MET A 1 11.54 -21.35 1.13
C MET A 1 10.76 -20.05 1.01
N VAL A 2 9.66 -19.89 1.73
CA VAL A 2 8.95 -18.61 1.88
C VAL A 2 9.16 -18.11 3.32
N PRO A 3 9.19 -16.79 3.58
CA PRO A 3 9.32 -16.28 4.94
C PRO A 3 8.12 -16.68 5.80
N ALA A 4 8.25 -16.59 7.13
CA ALA A 4 7.16 -16.88 8.06
C ALA A 4 5.97 -15.89 7.93
N GLY A 5 6.22 -14.73 7.34
CA GLY A 5 5.21 -13.73 7.03
C GLY A 5 5.85 -12.44 6.49
N VAL A 6 5.01 -11.52 6.03
CA VAL A 6 5.43 -10.18 5.60
C VAL A 6 4.46 -9.13 6.16
N ALA A 7 5.02 -8.00 6.60
CA ALA A 7 4.27 -6.83 7.04
C ALA A 7 4.60 -5.66 6.09
N LEU A 8 3.58 -5.04 5.53
CA LEU A 8 3.70 -3.94 4.58
C LEU A 8 2.98 -2.71 5.13
N LEU A 9 3.62 -1.54 5.05
CA LEU A 9 3.03 -0.26 5.41
C LEU A 9 2.90 0.59 4.15
N SER A 10 1.69 1.05 3.84
CA SER A 10 1.36 1.80 2.63
C SER A 10 1.95 1.21 1.33
N PRO A 11 1.79 -0.10 1.05
CA PRO A 11 2.28 -0.65 -0.20
C PRO A 11 1.56 -0.03 -1.40
N VAL A 12 2.27 0.11 -2.52
CA VAL A 12 1.70 0.55 -3.81
C VAL A 12 1.75 -0.63 -4.79
N PRO A 13 0.79 -1.59 -4.70
CA PRO A 13 0.79 -2.80 -5.53
C PRO A 13 0.29 -2.58 -6.96
N ASP A 14 -0.08 -1.35 -7.32
CA ASP A 14 -0.38 -0.97 -8.70
C ASP A 14 0.36 0.33 -9.05
N LEU A 15 1.37 0.23 -9.91
CA LEU A 15 2.10 1.39 -10.41
C LEU A 15 1.46 2.00 -11.65
N ALA A 16 0.46 1.36 -12.26
CA ALA A 16 -0.28 1.94 -13.37
C ALA A 16 -1.24 3.03 -12.89
N GLY A 17 -1.77 2.90 -11.66
CA GLY A 17 -2.72 3.86 -11.09
C GLY A 17 -4.14 3.66 -11.64
N ALA A 18 -4.52 2.40 -11.91
CA ALA A 18 -5.75 2.04 -12.60
C ALA A 18 -6.99 2.03 -11.67
N PHE A 19 -6.81 2.09 -10.35
CA PHE A 19 -7.90 2.01 -9.39
C PHE A 19 -8.49 3.38 -9.06
N ALA A 20 -9.81 3.43 -8.83
CA ALA A 20 -10.53 4.66 -8.52
C ALA A 20 -10.04 5.37 -7.24
N SER A 21 -9.42 4.66 -6.29
CA SER A 21 -8.81 5.30 -5.11
C SER A 21 -7.71 6.29 -5.46
N PHE A 22 -7.01 6.12 -6.58
CA PHE A 22 -5.97 7.06 -7.01
C PHE A 22 -6.51 8.47 -7.26
N GLU A 23 -7.73 8.59 -7.78
CA GLU A 23 -8.40 9.88 -7.95
C GLU A 23 -9.16 10.29 -6.69
N ARG A 24 -9.95 9.36 -6.12
CA ARG A 24 -10.84 9.63 -4.99
C ARG A 24 -10.09 10.09 -3.74
N ASN A 25 -8.94 9.50 -3.45
CA ASN A 25 -8.15 9.78 -2.25
C ASN A 25 -6.98 10.73 -2.51
N ALA A 26 -6.81 11.28 -3.73
CA ALA A 26 -5.69 12.17 -4.04
C ALA A 26 -5.59 13.37 -3.07
N HIS A 27 -6.73 13.87 -2.58
CA HIS A 27 -6.79 15.02 -1.68
C HIS A 27 -6.20 14.77 -0.27
N CYS A 28 -6.16 13.51 0.16
CA CYS A 28 -5.64 13.10 1.47
C CYS A 28 -4.33 12.31 1.38
N ASP A 29 -3.76 12.17 0.18
CA ASP A 29 -2.48 11.50 -0.04
C ASP A 29 -1.30 12.46 0.14
N ILE A 30 -0.16 11.93 0.59
CA ILE A 30 1.10 12.67 0.71
C ILE A 30 1.69 13.01 -0.67
N TYR A 31 1.36 12.23 -1.70
CA TYR A 31 1.70 12.45 -3.10
C TYR A 31 0.42 12.70 -3.93
N PRO A 32 -0.24 13.86 -3.75
CA PRO A 32 -1.54 14.15 -4.38
C PRO A 32 -1.43 14.36 -5.90
N LEU A 33 -0.22 14.43 -6.43
CA LEU A 33 0.02 14.64 -7.85
C LEU A 33 -0.28 13.35 -8.60
N LEU A 34 -1.27 13.40 -9.49
CA LEU A 34 -1.46 12.39 -10.51
C LEU A 34 -0.14 12.13 -11.21
N ILE A 35 0.09 10.86 -11.56
CA ILE A 35 1.29 10.36 -12.23
C ILE A 35 1.79 11.25 -13.38
N GLU A 36 0.87 11.89 -14.10
CA GLU A 36 1.14 12.79 -15.23
C GLU A 36 1.85 14.10 -14.85
N LYS A 37 1.89 14.46 -13.57
CA LYS A 37 2.55 15.67 -13.04
C LYS A 37 3.83 15.37 -12.26
N LEU A 38 4.39 14.18 -12.43
CA LEU A 38 5.61 13.80 -11.72
C LEU A 38 6.81 14.56 -12.30
N PRO A 39 7.77 15.01 -11.45
CA PRO A 39 8.88 15.86 -11.90
C PRO A 39 9.68 15.29 -13.07
N TYR A 40 9.79 13.96 -13.19
CA TYR A 40 10.54 13.32 -14.26
C TYR A 40 9.85 13.31 -15.64
N LEU A 41 8.57 13.70 -15.69
CA LEU A 41 7.81 13.92 -16.94
C LEU A 41 7.88 15.38 -17.41
N GLU A 42 8.39 16.29 -16.57
CA GLU A 42 8.56 17.70 -16.93
C GLU A 42 9.62 17.86 -18.02
N LYS A 43 9.34 18.71 -19.03
CA LYS A 43 10.24 18.96 -20.16
C LYS A 43 11.65 19.41 -19.75
N ARG A 44 11.77 19.98 -18.54
CA ARG A 44 13.03 20.51 -17.99
C ARG A 44 13.80 19.51 -17.13
N PHE A 45 13.25 18.31 -16.89
CA PHE A 45 13.93 17.31 -16.09
C PHE A 45 15.14 16.74 -16.84
N PRO A 46 16.32 16.62 -16.22
CA PRO A 46 17.54 16.22 -16.91
C PRO A 46 17.43 14.80 -17.47
N THR A 47 17.96 14.63 -18.68
CA THR A 47 18.21 13.34 -19.30
C THR A 47 19.60 12.86 -18.91
N ASP A 48 19.76 11.59 -18.52
CA ASP A 48 21.07 10.99 -18.20
C ASP A 48 21.26 9.71 -19.02
N HIS A 49 22.51 9.34 -19.27
CA HIS A 49 22.96 8.12 -19.93
C HIS A 49 23.04 6.92 -18.98
N ILE A 50 23.25 7.14 -17.68
CA ILE A 50 23.18 6.09 -16.65
C ILE A 50 21.74 5.56 -16.54
N TRP A 51 20.76 6.43 -16.74
CA TRP A 51 19.34 6.11 -16.73
C TRP A 51 18.68 6.47 -18.08
N PRO A 52 18.84 5.63 -19.11
CA PRO A 52 18.57 5.99 -20.51
C PRO A 52 17.14 6.50 -20.73
N THR A 53 17.03 7.58 -21.50
CA THR A 53 15.78 8.33 -21.79
C THR A 53 15.30 8.16 -23.23
N LYS A 54 15.80 7.13 -23.92
CA LYS A 54 15.43 6.78 -25.29
C LYS A 54 14.95 5.32 -25.30
N PRO A 55 13.63 5.07 -25.38
CA PRO A 55 12.53 6.04 -25.52
C PRO A 55 12.25 6.87 -24.25
N PRO A 56 11.45 7.95 -24.35
CA PRO A 56 11.06 8.76 -23.19
C PRO A 56 10.48 7.91 -22.04
N ARG A 57 10.80 8.28 -20.80
CA ARG A 57 10.36 7.57 -19.60
C ARG A 57 8.84 7.68 -19.43
N ALA A 58 8.18 6.55 -19.18
CA ALA A 58 6.79 6.54 -18.71
C ALA A 58 6.71 6.59 -17.18
N LYS A 59 7.61 5.88 -16.46
CA LYS A 59 7.76 5.91 -15.00
C LYS A 59 9.23 5.90 -14.58
N PHE A 60 9.48 6.27 -13.32
CA PHE A 60 10.82 6.19 -12.74
C PHE A 60 11.24 4.75 -12.39
N TYR A 61 10.29 3.89 -12.00
CA TYR A 61 10.60 2.56 -11.46
C TYR A 61 10.86 1.49 -12.54
N CYS A 62 10.18 1.55 -13.67
CA CYS A 62 10.28 0.55 -14.76
C CYS A 62 9.94 1.18 -16.11
N GLU A 63 10.21 0.46 -17.21
CA GLU A 63 9.72 0.85 -18.53
C GLU A 63 8.19 0.68 -18.66
N ALA A 64 7.59 1.40 -19.60
CA ALA A 64 6.13 1.46 -19.75
C ALA A 64 5.45 0.08 -19.86
N GLY A 65 6.06 -0.84 -20.61
CA GLY A 65 5.52 -2.18 -20.84
C GLY A 65 5.48 -3.04 -19.57
N MET A 66 6.30 -2.73 -18.56
CA MET A 66 6.36 -3.49 -17.32
C MET A 66 5.36 -3.02 -16.27
N LEU A 67 4.61 -1.94 -16.51
CA LEU A 67 3.61 -1.47 -15.55
C LEU A 67 2.50 -2.49 -15.28
N ALA A 68 2.22 -3.37 -16.24
CA ALA A 68 1.27 -4.46 -16.10
C ALA A 68 1.91 -5.78 -15.62
N HIS A 69 3.22 -5.80 -15.39
CA HIS A 69 3.92 -7.01 -14.99
C HIS A 69 3.72 -7.27 -13.48
N PRO A 70 3.44 -8.50 -13.03
CA PRO A 70 3.13 -8.79 -11.62
C PRO A 70 4.30 -8.55 -10.66
N LEU A 71 5.55 -8.53 -11.15
CA LEU A 71 6.71 -8.13 -10.35
C LEU A 71 6.82 -6.61 -10.12
N VAL A 72 6.06 -5.82 -10.86
CA VAL A 72 6.02 -4.35 -10.77
C VAL A 72 4.72 -3.92 -10.10
N SER A 73 3.61 -4.48 -10.55
CA SER A 73 2.27 -4.23 -10.01
C SER A 73 1.71 -5.55 -9.49
N THR A 74 2.01 -5.87 -8.23
CA THR A 74 1.62 -7.14 -7.58
C THR A 74 0.10 -7.32 -7.48
N ALA A 75 -0.69 -6.25 -7.59
CA ALA A 75 -2.15 -6.36 -7.71
C ALA A 75 -2.59 -7.15 -8.96
N LEU A 76 -1.70 -7.31 -9.95
CA LEU A 76 -1.93 -8.09 -11.17
C LEU A 76 -1.37 -9.52 -11.10
N ALA A 77 -0.88 -9.96 -9.93
CA ALA A 77 -0.47 -11.34 -9.75
C ALA A 77 -1.66 -12.29 -9.93
N GLU A 78 -1.51 -13.28 -10.81
CA GLU A 78 -2.58 -14.23 -11.16
C GLU A 78 -2.86 -15.25 -10.05
N ASP A 79 -1.84 -15.57 -9.25
CA ASP A 79 -1.92 -16.55 -8.18
C ASP A 79 -1.09 -16.13 -6.96
N TRP A 80 -1.68 -16.34 -5.79
CA TRP A 80 -1.07 -16.09 -4.48
C TRP A 80 -0.85 -17.38 -3.69
N SER A 81 -1.18 -18.54 -4.26
CA SER A 81 -1.05 -19.84 -3.62
C SER A 81 0.39 -20.11 -3.19
N GLY A 82 0.57 -20.56 -1.95
CA GLY A 82 1.89 -20.81 -1.38
C GLY A 82 2.65 -19.57 -0.93
N SER A 83 2.06 -18.37 -1.00
CA SER A 83 2.60 -17.17 -0.37
C SER A 83 2.63 -17.31 1.15
N CYS A 84 3.56 -16.61 1.79
CA CYS A 84 3.58 -16.45 3.23
C CYS A 84 2.38 -15.61 3.72
N PRO A 85 2.02 -15.68 5.01
CA PRO A 85 1.06 -14.76 5.61
C PRO A 85 1.38 -13.29 5.36
N ILE A 86 0.35 -12.48 5.08
CA ILE A 86 0.50 -11.07 4.70
C ILE A 86 -0.26 -10.19 5.69
N TRP A 87 0.41 -9.16 6.20
CA TRP A 87 -0.22 -8.07 6.94
C TRP A 87 0.01 -6.75 6.20
N ILE A 88 -1.05 -5.97 6.02
CA ILE A 88 -0.98 -4.63 5.41
C ILE A 88 -1.56 -3.59 6.38
N GLY A 89 -0.75 -2.60 6.76
CA GLY A 89 -1.21 -1.35 7.35
C GLY A 89 -1.34 -0.29 6.27
N MET A 90 -2.52 0.32 6.12
CA MET A 90 -2.82 1.25 5.04
C MET A 90 -3.70 2.40 5.53
N GLY A 91 -3.44 3.61 5.04
CA GLY A 91 -4.26 4.79 5.34
C GLY A 91 -5.42 5.00 4.37
N GLN A 92 -6.08 6.15 4.50
CA GLN A 92 -6.91 6.67 3.41
C GLN A 92 -5.98 7.31 2.35
N GLU A 93 -5.48 6.48 1.45
CA GLU A 93 -4.44 6.79 0.47
C GLU A 93 -4.87 6.42 -0.96
N GLN A 94 -4.14 6.91 -1.97
CA GLN A 94 -4.36 6.56 -3.37
C GLN A 94 -4.26 5.06 -3.64
N ALA A 95 -3.32 4.37 -2.99
CA ALA A 95 -3.07 2.94 -3.16
C ALA A 95 -4.02 2.02 -2.35
N GLN A 96 -5.08 2.58 -1.77
CA GLN A 96 -6.00 1.84 -0.91
C GLN A 96 -6.70 0.68 -1.63
N ASP A 97 -7.29 0.92 -2.81
CA ASP A 97 -8.08 -0.11 -3.50
C ASP A 97 -7.19 -1.23 -4.05
N CYS A 98 -6.02 -0.91 -4.60
CA CYS A 98 -5.10 -1.94 -5.09
C CYS A 98 -4.53 -2.80 -3.95
N SER A 99 -4.29 -2.22 -2.76
CA SER A 99 -3.89 -2.98 -1.57
C SER A 99 -5.00 -3.88 -1.03
N ARG A 100 -6.25 -3.42 -1.07
CA ARG A 100 -7.41 -4.26 -0.75
C ARG A 100 -7.54 -5.44 -1.71
N MET A 101 -7.33 -5.21 -3.01
CA MET A 101 -7.37 -6.27 -4.00
C MET A 101 -6.32 -7.35 -3.71
N VAL A 102 -5.08 -6.98 -3.41
CA VAL A 102 -4.02 -7.94 -3.04
C VAL A 102 -4.44 -8.81 -1.84
N ILE A 103 -4.98 -8.20 -0.78
CA ILE A 103 -5.43 -8.96 0.40
C ILE A 103 -6.59 -9.89 0.06
N GLN A 104 -7.53 -9.43 -0.76
CA GLN A 104 -8.68 -10.23 -1.20
C GLN A 104 -8.23 -11.45 -2.03
N GLU A 105 -7.33 -11.26 -2.98
CA GLU A 105 -6.82 -12.35 -3.83
C GLU A 105 -5.93 -13.31 -3.04
N ALA A 106 -5.05 -12.82 -2.17
CA ALA A 106 -4.26 -13.65 -1.27
C ALA A 106 -5.15 -14.51 -0.35
N HIS A 107 -6.18 -13.90 0.26
CA HIS A 107 -7.14 -14.65 1.06
C HIS A 107 -7.89 -15.71 0.25
N ARG A 108 -8.30 -15.39 -0.98
CA ARG A 108 -8.98 -16.34 -1.88
C ARG A 108 -8.10 -17.54 -2.22
N ALA A 109 -6.79 -17.33 -2.33
CA ALA A 109 -5.78 -18.38 -2.52
C ALA A 109 -5.43 -19.16 -1.22
N GLY A 110 -6.12 -18.91 -0.10
CA GLY A 110 -5.90 -19.60 1.17
C GLY A 110 -4.74 -19.06 2.00
N VAL A 111 -4.20 -17.89 1.66
CA VAL A 111 -3.14 -17.23 2.41
C VAL A 111 -3.75 -16.53 3.63
N SER A 112 -3.11 -16.67 4.80
CA SER A 112 -3.47 -15.88 5.98
C SER A 112 -3.17 -14.40 5.73
N SER A 113 -4.21 -13.59 5.61
CA SER A 113 -4.08 -12.18 5.24
C SER A 113 -4.88 -11.28 6.18
N LYS A 114 -4.27 -10.18 6.64
CA LYS A 114 -4.93 -9.17 7.46
C LYS A 114 -4.65 -7.77 6.90
N GLN A 115 -5.64 -6.89 6.97
CA GLN A 115 -5.49 -5.48 6.64
C GLN A 115 -6.01 -4.61 7.78
N ILE A 116 -5.27 -3.54 8.06
CA ILE A 116 -5.71 -2.45 8.93
C ILE A 116 -5.85 -1.18 8.09
N LEU A 117 -6.99 -0.52 8.22
CA LEU A 117 -7.28 0.77 7.57
C LEU A 117 -7.45 1.85 8.63
N GLU A 118 -6.49 2.75 8.76
CA GLU A 118 -6.57 3.86 9.73
C GLU A 118 -6.59 5.21 9.05
N LYS A 119 -7.08 6.24 9.75
CA LYS A 119 -6.98 7.62 9.30
C LYS A 119 -5.58 8.23 9.48
N TRP A 120 -4.58 7.42 9.82
CA TRP A 120 -3.23 7.86 10.14
C TRP A 120 -2.57 8.70 9.03
N MET A 121 -2.89 8.45 7.75
CA MET A 121 -2.38 9.30 6.67
C MET A 121 -2.92 10.75 6.74
N GLN A 122 -4.19 10.95 7.12
CA GLN A 122 -4.70 12.30 7.38
C GLN A 122 -3.95 12.97 8.54
N ALA A 123 -3.55 12.19 9.56
CA ALA A 123 -2.69 12.67 10.65
C ALA A 123 -1.33 13.14 10.17
N ILE A 124 -0.67 12.35 9.31
CA ILE A 124 0.62 12.73 8.72
C ILE A 124 0.49 13.99 7.87
N VAL A 125 -0.56 14.09 7.04
CA VAL A 125 -0.76 15.25 6.18
C VAL A 125 -1.10 16.52 6.99
N GLN A 126 -1.92 16.41 8.04
CA GLN A 126 -2.22 17.53 8.94
C GLN A 126 -0.98 17.98 9.73
N PHE A 127 -0.20 17.02 10.24
CA PHE A 127 1.08 17.28 10.88
C PHE A 127 2.06 18.01 9.93
N GLY A 128 2.21 17.51 8.70
CA GLY A 128 3.06 18.13 7.68
C GLY A 128 2.60 19.53 7.24
N LYS A 129 1.31 19.84 7.34
CA LYS A 129 0.72 21.17 7.03
C LYS A 129 0.73 22.13 8.22
N GLY A 130 1.19 21.72 9.39
CA GLY A 130 1.18 22.55 10.60
C GLY A 130 -0.22 22.90 11.09
N LEU A 131 -1.24 22.12 10.73
CA LEU A 131 -2.62 22.31 11.16
C LEU A 131 -2.79 21.64 12.52
N GLY A 132 -2.88 22.46 13.57
CA GLY A 132 -2.57 22.13 14.96
C GLY A 132 -3.59 21.35 15.78
N GLU A 133 -4.26 20.34 15.22
CA GLU A 133 -4.93 19.32 16.03
C GLU A 133 -4.44 17.94 15.59
N GLN A 134 -3.96 17.12 16.52
CA GLN A 134 -3.70 15.71 16.26
C GLN A 134 -5.05 15.06 15.92
N PRO A 135 -5.28 14.55 14.71
CA PRO A 135 -6.53 13.88 14.45
C PRO A 135 -6.56 12.59 15.27
N PRO A 136 -7.73 12.18 15.76
CA PRO A 136 -7.87 10.91 16.46
C PRO A 136 -7.47 9.79 15.50
N SER A 137 -6.35 9.12 15.79
CA SER A 137 -6.00 7.86 15.16
C SER A 137 -7.04 6.82 15.56
N SER A 138 -7.46 5.99 14.61
CA SER A 138 -8.38 4.88 14.87
C SER A 138 -7.90 3.68 14.09
N ALA A 139 -7.58 2.60 14.79
CA ALA A 139 -7.19 1.34 14.18
C ALA A 139 -8.41 0.43 14.01
N CYS A 140 -8.43 -0.38 12.94
CA CYS A 140 -9.42 -1.45 12.82
C CYS A 140 -8.82 -2.69 12.14
N PHE A 141 -9.18 -3.87 12.62
CA PHE A 141 -8.89 -5.11 11.91
C PHE A 141 -9.99 -5.38 10.89
N VAL A 142 -9.61 -5.58 9.63
CA VAL A 142 -10.50 -6.12 8.61
C VAL A 142 -10.22 -7.62 8.48
N ARG A 143 -11.14 -8.45 8.97
CA ARG A 143 -11.07 -9.91 8.73
C ARG A 143 -11.55 -10.21 7.31
N ALA A 144 -10.64 -10.66 6.46
CA ALA A 144 -10.88 -10.87 5.03
C ALA A 144 -12.07 -11.81 4.71
N ARG A 145 -12.45 -12.73 5.61
CA ARG A 145 -13.58 -13.65 5.41
C ARG A 145 -14.96 -12.97 5.44
N GLU A 146 -15.13 -11.88 6.20
CA GLU A 146 -16.43 -11.22 6.40
C GLU A 146 -16.43 -9.72 6.07
N LEU A 147 -15.25 -9.14 5.77
CA LEU A 147 -15.06 -7.70 5.58
C LEU A 147 -15.66 -6.85 6.71
N LYS A 148 -15.72 -7.42 7.92
CA LYS A 148 -16.16 -6.71 9.13
C LYS A 148 -14.97 -5.96 9.71
N GLU A 149 -15.20 -4.68 9.96
CA GLU A 149 -14.27 -3.81 10.66
C GLU A 149 -14.44 -4.03 12.17
N GLU A 150 -13.39 -4.49 12.85
CA GLU A 150 -13.32 -4.56 14.31
C GLU A 150 -12.44 -3.40 14.78
N ALA A 151 -13.00 -2.42 15.51
CA ALA A 151 -12.22 -1.31 16.07
C ALA A 151 -11.15 -1.83 17.04
N LEU A 152 -9.93 -1.33 16.91
CA LEU A 152 -8.78 -1.69 17.73
C LEU A 152 -8.51 -0.55 18.72
N ASP A 153 -8.43 -0.92 20.00
CA ASP A 153 -8.09 -0.01 21.08
C ASP A 153 -6.59 0.30 21.04
N LEU A 154 -6.27 1.51 20.55
CA LEU A 154 -4.90 1.99 20.40
C LEU A 154 -4.22 2.28 21.75
N ASP A 155 -4.99 2.53 22.81
CA ASP A 155 -4.47 2.79 24.15
C ASP A 155 -4.14 1.49 24.91
N ASN A 156 -4.55 0.35 24.35
CA ASN A 156 -4.38 -0.97 24.95
C ASN A 156 -3.89 -2.00 23.91
N LEU A 157 -2.93 -1.57 23.08
CA LEU A 157 -2.18 -2.48 22.22
C LEU A 157 -1.30 -3.36 23.12
N ILE A 158 -1.76 -4.59 23.37
CA ILE A 158 -1.01 -5.57 24.14
C ILE A 158 0.26 -5.88 23.34
N ASP A 159 1.44 -5.55 23.89
CA ASP A 159 2.70 -6.07 23.38
C ASP A 159 2.60 -7.59 23.36
N LEU A 160 2.62 -8.18 22.17
CA LEU A 160 2.70 -9.64 22.05
C LEU A 160 3.97 -10.08 22.78
N SER A 161 3.80 -10.82 23.87
CA SER A 161 4.94 -11.33 24.60
C SER A 161 5.72 -12.30 23.70
N LEU A 162 7.03 -12.38 23.89
CA LEU A 162 7.89 -13.32 23.15
C LEU A 162 7.39 -14.77 23.24
N GLU A 163 6.67 -15.13 24.31
CA GLU A 163 6.03 -16.44 24.46
C GLU A 163 4.80 -16.63 23.57
N GLU A 164 3.98 -15.61 23.39
CA GLU A 164 2.81 -15.66 22.51
C GLU A 164 3.23 -15.73 21.05
N VAL A 165 4.27 -14.98 20.66
CA VAL A 165 4.86 -15.05 19.32
C VAL A 165 5.39 -16.46 19.02
N ARG A 166 6.03 -17.12 20.00
CA ARG A 166 6.55 -18.49 19.85
C ARG A 166 5.48 -19.57 19.72
N LYS A 167 4.27 -19.33 20.24
CA LYS A 167 3.13 -20.26 20.14
C LYS A 167 2.37 -20.16 18.80
N MET A 168 2.67 -19.13 17.99
CA MET A 168 2.05 -18.90 16.69
C MET A 168 2.87 -19.44 15.51
N THR A 169 4.10 -19.89 15.76
CA THR A 169 4.97 -20.69 14.87
C THR A 169 4.86 -22.17 15.17
#